data_AF-A4S243-F1
#
_entry.id   AF-A4S243-F1
#
_cell.length_a   1.000
_cell.length_b   1.000
_cell.length_c   1.000
_cell.angle_alpha   90.00
_cell.angle_beta   90.00
_cell.angle_gamma   90.00
#
_symmetry.space_group_name_H-M   'P 1'
#
loop_
_entity.id
_entity.type
_entity.pdbx_description
1 polymer ?
#
loop_
_entity_poly.entity_id
_entity_poly.type
_entity_poly.pdbx_seq_one_letter_code
_entity_poly.pdbx_strand_id
1 'polypeptide(L)'
;MSDGMDAFMPPHRANQSSSSTTSSSTATATMTSGSEDLDPVVARSREVLEMATVGDLLRVTAEAADGSGRDRADEDETRDALRWFVVKRVGMSTGGRQLVEGELEGKKAQILDQGGANQARIGISGALLDERTPLTRLKNVRDADKFKRAIKSYERRVERESDALTLVSSVDKALTLNGLEQAVKKNPRFWTEGDGAHSRRVIKDPTESATKMTGELLALKHGHRDVVLMQIVCDWTDALEDSVRAPFAAATLEDMLTQDASISMRLSEARYQVGEDKDGNPEFSNGITAVIYRETAKETANVLVSMGVQATRNIAGAFQQALVGVALGYTDENIAHHIRRLHNEDKLTDEDIFALIITARDEKEALNAK
;
A
#
# COMPACT_ATOMS: atom_id res chain seq x y z
N MET A 1 37.48 -35.55 64.92
CA MET A 1 36.23 -35.16 65.60
C MET A 1 35.12 -35.42 64.58
N SER A 2 34.67 -36.68 64.45
CA SER A 2 33.58 -37.35 65.21
C SER A 2 32.22 -36.71 64.88
N ASP A 3 31.11 -37.38 64.56
CA ASP A 3 30.65 -38.74 64.24
C ASP A 3 29.21 -38.50 63.67
N GLY A 4 28.66 -39.21 62.68
CA GLY A 4 28.04 -40.55 62.74
C GLY A 4 26.86 -40.55 61.73
N MET A 5 26.83 -41.47 60.75
CA MET A 5 25.94 -42.66 60.64
C MET A 5 24.43 -42.32 60.70
N ASP A 6 23.57 -42.69 59.74
CA ASP A 6 23.28 -44.07 59.34
C ASP A 6 22.47 -44.18 58.03
N ALA A 7 22.58 -45.36 57.41
CA ALA A 7 22.02 -45.78 56.13
C ALA A 7 20.58 -46.32 56.24
N PHE A 8 19.85 -46.43 55.10
CA PHE A 8 19.19 -47.68 54.70
C PHE A 8 18.67 -47.64 53.24
N MET A 9 18.79 -48.78 52.56
CA MET A 9 18.64 -49.03 51.12
C MET A 9 17.20 -49.53 50.74
N PRO A 10 16.89 -49.74 49.43
CA PRO A 10 15.54 -49.76 48.84
C PRO A 10 14.89 -51.16 48.77
N PRO A 11 13.76 -51.33 48.04
CA PRO A 11 13.83 -52.30 46.94
C PRO A 11 13.01 -51.97 45.66
N HIS A 12 13.49 -52.53 44.56
CA HIS A 12 12.75 -52.84 43.33
C HIS A 12 11.61 -53.85 43.57
N ARG A 13 10.51 -53.74 42.82
CA ARG A 13 9.85 -54.92 42.21
C ARG A 13 8.95 -54.57 41.02
N ALA A 14 9.07 -55.40 40.00
CA ALA A 14 8.34 -55.38 38.74
C ALA A 14 7.00 -56.15 38.81
N ASN A 15 6.16 -55.90 37.78
CA ASN A 15 5.17 -56.80 37.17
C ASN A 15 4.00 -57.31 38.03
N GLN A 16 2.75 -56.99 37.65
CA GLN A 16 1.86 -57.92 36.93
C GLN A 16 0.48 -57.31 36.63
N SER A 17 0.00 -57.72 35.46
CA SER A 17 -1.32 -57.58 34.87
C SER A 17 -2.48 -58.08 35.75
N SER A 18 -3.62 -57.39 35.67
CA SER A 18 -4.93 -58.03 35.79
C SER A 18 -5.92 -57.36 34.84
N SER A 19 -6.22 -58.10 33.78
CA SER A 19 -7.31 -57.94 32.84
C SER A 19 -8.68 -58.09 33.51
N SER A 20 -9.61 -57.18 33.20
CA SER A 20 -11.05 -57.44 33.28
C SER A 20 -11.70 -57.00 31.98
N THR A 21 -12.15 -58.00 31.22
CA THR A 21 -12.85 -57.90 29.93
C THR A 21 -14.33 -57.60 30.15
N THR A 22 -14.98 -57.16 29.05
CA THR A 22 -16.43 -57.05 28.74
C THR A 22 -17.10 -55.76 29.25
N SER A 23 -17.76 -54.95 28.42
CA SER A 23 -18.54 -55.24 27.21
C SER A 23 -18.56 -54.06 26.22
N SER A 24 -18.68 -54.41 24.94
CA SER A 24 -18.92 -53.50 23.83
C SER A 24 -20.31 -52.86 23.90
N SER A 25 -20.39 -51.54 23.82
CA SER A 25 -21.56 -50.85 23.28
C SER A 25 -21.11 -49.95 22.13
N THR A 26 -21.36 -50.44 20.92
CA THR A 26 -21.29 -49.69 19.68
C THR A 26 -22.35 -48.57 19.75
N ALA A 27 -21.96 -47.40 20.24
CA ALA A 27 -22.74 -46.19 20.06
C ALA A 27 -22.32 -45.57 18.73
N THR A 28 -23.10 -45.86 17.70
CA THR A 28 -23.15 -45.10 16.45
C THR A 28 -23.42 -43.65 16.82
N ALA A 29 -22.37 -42.85 16.94
CA ALA A 29 -22.51 -41.40 16.99
C ALA A 29 -22.87 -40.96 15.57
N THR A 30 -24.18 -40.91 15.34
CA THR A 30 -24.80 -40.20 14.24
C THR A 30 -24.11 -38.84 14.13
N MET A 31 -23.45 -38.59 13.00
CA MET A 31 -23.00 -37.26 12.62
C MET A 31 -24.24 -36.40 12.41
N THR A 32 -24.75 -35.83 13.50
CA THR A 32 -25.50 -34.58 13.42
C THR A 32 -24.45 -33.53 13.11
N SER A 33 -24.37 -33.16 11.83
CA SER A 33 -23.77 -31.90 11.38
C SER A 33 -24.50 -30.77 12.11
N GLY A 34 -24.04 -30.45 13.31
CA GLY A 34 -24.40 -29.21 13.96
C GLY A 34 -23.89 -28.12 13.05
N SER A 35 -24.80 -27.35 12.48
CA SER A 35 -24.49 -25.97 12.14
C SER A 35 -24.08 -25.32 13.46
N GLU A 36 -22.78 -25.33 13.76
CA GLU A 36 -22.23 -24.32 14.65
C GLU A 36 -22.70 -22.99 14.05
N ASP A 37 -23.47 -22.22 14.81
CA ASP A 37 -23.86 -20.86 14.44
C ASP A 37 -22.56 -20.09 14.26
N LEU A 38 -22.09 -20.06 13.02
CA LEU A 38 -20.93 -19.29 12.61
C LEU A 38 -21.19 -17.86 13.03
N ASP A 39 -20.18 -17.22 13.64
CA ASP A 39 -20.21 -15.79 13.85
C ASP A 39 -20.64 -15.11 12.54
N PRO A 40 -21.71 -14.30 12.52
CA PRO A 40 -22.22 -13.65 11.32
C PRO A 40 -21.14 -12.89 10.53
N VAL A 41 -20.13 -12.38 11.23
CA VAL A 41 -18.99 -11.67 10.63
C VAL A 41 -18.07 -12.62 9.88
N VAL A 42 -17.78 -13.81 10.45
CA VAL A 42 -17.00 -14.87 9.80
C VAL A 42 -17.75 -15.43 8.60
N ALA A 43 -19.06 -15.66 8.74
CA ALA A 43 -19.90 -16.14 7.65
C ALA A 43 -19.93 -15.16 6.47
N ARG A 44 -20.15 -13.86 6.72
CA ARG A 44 -20.13 -12.82 5.69
C ARG A 44 -18.76 -12.69 5.02
N SER A 45 -17.69 -12.70 5.82
CA SER A 45 -16.33 -12.60 5.28
C SER A 45 -16.01 -13.77 4.36
N ARG A 46 -16.44 -14.98 4.72
CA ARG A 46 -16.29 -16.18 3.89
C ARG A 46 -17.07 -16.06 2.58
N GLU A 47 -18.33 -15.64 2.64
CA GLU A 47 -19.16 -15.42 1.44
C GLU A 47 -18.49 -14.44 0.45
N VAL A 48 -17.97 -13.32 0.95
CA VAL A 48 -17.27 -12.33 0.10
C VAL A 48 -16.00 -12.93 -0.52
N LEU A 49 -15.23 -13.73 0.21
CA LEU A 49 -14.02 -14.39 -0.31
C LEU A 49 -14.33 -15.52 -1.31
N GLU A 50 -15.47 -16.19 -1.18
CA GLU A 50 -15.97 -17.19 -2.14
C GLU A 50 -16.44 -16.55 -3.44
N MET A 51 -17.05 -15.36 -3.36
CA MET A 51 -17.50 -14.59 -4.53
C MET A 51 -16.43 -13.70 -5.16
N ALA A 52 -15.27 -13.55 -4.52
CA ALA A 52 -14.18 -12.72 -5.01
C ALA A 52 -13.70 -13.19 -6.39
N THR A 53 -13.41 -12.24 -7.28
CA THR A 53 -12.85 -12.53 -8.61
C THR A 53 -11.56 -11.78 -8.85
N VAL A 54 -10.75 -12.27 -9.79
CA VAL A 54 -9.50 -11.63 -10.20
C VAL A 54 -9.79 -10.19 -10.68
N GLY A 55 -9.06 -9.23 -10.12
CA GLY A 55 -9.24 -7.80 -10.40
C GLY A 55 -10.15 -7.06 -9.41
N ASP A 56 -10.73 -7.76 -8.44
CA ASP A 56 -11.46 -7.13 -7.34
C ASP A 56 -10.51 -6.44 -6.36
N LEU A 57 -10.91 -5.25 -5.90
CA LEU A 57 -10.35 -4.58 -4.73
C LEU A 57 -11.24 -4.91 -3.54
N LEU A 58 -10.64 -5.52 -2.53
CA LEU A 58 -11.27 -5.83 -1.26
C LEU A 58 -10.83 -4.82 -0.21
N ARG A 59 -11.82 -4.30 0.52
CA ARG A 59 -11.65 -3.56 1.75
C ARG A 59 -11.56 -4.58 2.88
N VAL A 60 -10.40 -4.70 3.51
CA VAL A 60 -10.13 -5.71 4.54
C VAL A 60 -9.88 -5.02 5.86
N THR A 61 -10.66 -5.35 6.87
CA THR A 61 -10.38 -4.99 8.26
C THR A 61 -9.63 -6.14 8.91
N ALA A 62 -8.50 -5.84 9.53
CA ALA A 62 -7.59 -6.87 10.02
C ALA A 62 -7.01 -6.55 11.39
N GLU A 63 -6.86 -7.56 12.24
CA GLU A 63 -6.32 -7.46 13.60
C GLU A 63 -5.12 -8.40 13.80
N ALA A 64 -4.21 -8.06 14.71
CA ALA A 64 -3.09 -8.92 15.06
C ALA A 64 -3.58 -10.16 15.84
N ALA A 65 -3.20 -11.36 15.38
CA ALA A 65 -3.70 -12.62 15.96
C ALA A 65 -3.18 -12.89 17.38
N ASP A 66 -2.07 -12.27 17.78
CA ASP A 66 -1.49 -12.37 19.12
C ASP A 66 -2.15 -11.42 20.13
N GLY A 67 -3.10 -10.60 19.69
CA GLY A 67 -3.76 -9.61 20.53
C GLY A 67 -2.85 -8.45 20.95
N SER A 68 -1.66 -8.29 20.36
CA SER A 68 -0.70 -7.22 20.67
C SER A 68 -1.22 -5.80 20.40
N GLY A 69 -2.38 -5.68 19.73
CA GLY A 69 -3.15 -4.43 19.59
C GLY A 69 -4.13 -4.13 20.73
N ARG A 70 -4.25 -5.00 21.76
CA ARG A 70 -5.26 -4.88 22.83
C ARG A 70 -4.83 -4.01 24.02
N ASP A 71 -3.54 -3.75 24.19
CA ASP A 71 -2.98 -3.14 25.41
C ASP A 71 -2.80 -1.61 25.36
N ARG A 72 -3.17 -0.93 24.26
CA ARG A 72 -3.18 0.53 24.22
C ARG A 72 -4.50 1.05 24.78
N ALA A 73 -4.47 1.44 26.05
CA ALA A 73 -5.56 2.04 26.81
C ALA A 73 -5.82 3.52 26.45
N ASP A 74 -5.72 3.87 25.18
CA ASP A 74 -6.16 5.16 24.66
C ASP A 74 -7.35 4.88 23.74
N GLU A 75 -8.51 5.40 24.15
CA GLU A 75 -9.81 5.20 23.50
C GLU A 75 -9.79 5.72 22.05
N ASP A 76 -10.47 4.96 21.17
CA ASP A 76 -10.91 5.28 19.79
C ASP A 76 -10.01 5.09 18.55
N GLU A 77 -8.71 4.78 18.62
CA GLU A 77 -7.92 4.55 17.37
C GLU A 77 -7.11 3.24 17.36
N THR A 78 -7.49 2.34 16.43
CA THR A 78 -6.71 1.21 15.85
C THR A 78 -6.60 -0.12 16.63
N ARG A 79 -7.72 -0.70 17.05
CA ARG A 79 -7.79 -2.17 17.27
C ARG A 79 -7.79 -2.96 15.95
N ASP A 80 -8.37 -2.37 14.93
CA ASP A 80 -8.57 -2.91 13.59
C ASP A 80 -7.85 -2.01 12.57
N ALA A 81 -7.01 -2.59 11.72
CA ALA A 81 -6.37 -1.89 10.62
C ALA A 81 -7.19 -2.05 9.34
N LEU A 82 -7.60 -0.94 8.73
CA LEU A 82 -8.18 -0.93 7.40
C LEU A 82 -7.07 -1.11 6.35
N ARG A 83 -7.21 -2.14 5.50
CA ARG A 83 -6.23 -2.50 4.48
C ARG A 83 -6.91 -2.76 3.14
N TRP A 84 -6.11 -2.69 2.08
CA TRP A 84 -6.59 -2.80 0.71
C TRP A 84 -5.93 -3.98 -0.01
N PHE A 85 -6.74 -4.97 -0.39
CA PHE A 85 -6.27 -6.21 -0.99
C PHE A 85 -6.76 -6.33 -2.44
N VAL A 86 -5.83 -6.45 -3.38
CA VAL A 86 -6.15 -6.67 -4.80
C VAL A 86 -6.10 -8.17 -5.11
N VAL A 87 -7.21 -8.73 -5.58
CA VAL A 87 -7.31 -10.16 -5.92
C VAL A 87 -6.59 -10.44 -7.24
N LYS A 88 -5.64 -11.38 -7.22
CA LYS A 88 -4.87 -11.83 -8.40
C LYS A 88 -5.14 -13.28 -8.77
N ARG A 89 -5.41 -14.13 -7.78
CA ARG A 89 -5.77 -15.53 -8.01
C ARG A 89 -6.76 -15.96 -6.94
N VAL A 90 -7.73 -16.77 -7.36
CA VAL A 90 -8.69 -17.43 -6.47
C VAL A 90 -8.53 -18.92 -6.66
N GLY A 91 -8.46 -19.67 -5.57
CA GLY A 91 -8.28 -21.11 -5.62
C GLY A 91 -8.53 -21.76 -4.27
N MET A 92 -8.01 -22.98 -4.14
CA MET A 92 -8.14 -23.79 -2.93
C MET A 92 -6.75 -24.09 -2.38
N SER A 93 -6.61 -24.01 -1.05
CA SER A 93 -5.45 -24.53 -0.34
C SER A 93 -5.37 -26.06 -0.45
N THR A 94 -4.22 -26.63 -0.08
CA THR A 94 -4.02 -28.09 -0.04
C THR A 94 -5.04 -28.80 0.87
N GLY A 95 -5.56 -28.10 1.89
CA GLY A 95 -6.60 -28.61 2.78
C GLY A 95 -8.03 -28.43 2.25
N GLY A 96 -8.22 -28.04 0.98
CA GLY A 96 -9.53 -27.83 0.39
C GLY A 96 -10.27 -26.60 0.95
N ARG A 97 -9.54 -25.60 1.46
CA ARG A 97 -10.12 -24.33 1.95
C ARG A 97 -9.92 -23.22 0.93
N GLN A 98 -10.87 -22.30 0.86
CA GLN A 98 -10.79 -21.12 0.01
C GLN A 98 -9.49 -20.34 0.27
N LEU A 99 -8.78 -20.03 -0.80
CA LEU A 99 -7.52 -19.29 -0.80
C LEU A 99 -7.58 -18.19 -1.86
N VAL A 100 -7.45 -16.94 -1.41
CA VAL A 100 -7.40 -15.77 -2.27
C VAL A 100 -6.00 -15.19 -2.21
N GLU A 101 -5.28 -15.16 -3.32
CA GLU A 101 -3.96 -14.58 -3.42
C GLU A 101 -4.00 -13.24 -4.16
N GLY A 102 -3.11 -12.34 -3.77
CA GLY A 102 -3.21 -10.97 -4.20
C GLY A 102 -2.07 -10.07 -3.73
N GLU A 103 -2.36 -8.78 -3.83
CA GLU A 103 -1.46 -7.70 -3.45
C GLU A 103 -2.04 -7.00 -2.22
N LEU A 104 -1.20 -6.75 -1.21
CA LEU A 104 -1.55 -6.00 -0.01
C LEU A 104 -0.45 -4.98 0.27
N GLU A 105 -0.72 -3.70 0.00
CA GLU A 105 0.17 -2.57 0.35
C GLU A 105 1.61 -2.74 -0.18
N GLY A 106 1.74 -3.23 -1.42
CA GLY A 106 3.02 -3.52 -2.05
C GLY A 106 3.66 -4.84 -1.62
N LYS A 107 2.91 -5.74 -0.99
CA LYS A 107 3.34 -7.09 -0.62
C LYS A 107 2.54 -8.14 -1.41
N LYS A 108 3.17 -9.28 -1.70
CA LYS A 108 2.46 -10.50 -2.13
C LYS A 108 1.82 -11.10 -0.88
N ALA A 109 0.52 -11.32 -0.93
CA ALA A 109 -0.25 -11.76 0.22
C ALA A 109 -1.31 -12.79 -0.18
N GLN A 110 -1.77 -13.55 0.81
CA GLN A 110 -2.85 -14.51 0.67
C GLN A 110 -3.81 -14.40 1.84
N ILE A 111 -5.11 -14.51 1.57
CA ILE A 111 -6.17 -14.64 2.55
C ILE A 111 -6.66 -16.09 2.50
N LEU A 112 -6.50 -16.81 3.62
CA LEU A 112 -6.82 -18.23 3.75
C LEU A 112 -7.97 -18.42 4.73
N ASP A 113 -9.07 -19.03 4.26
CA ASP A 113 -10.14 -19.51 5.14
C ASP A 113 -9.62 -20.63 6.04
N GLN A 114 -9.82 -20.48 7.35
CA GLN A 114 -9.40 -21.45 8.36
C GLN A 114 -10.48 -22.52 8.62
N GLY A 115 -11.70 -22.32 8.12
CA GLY A 115 -12.85 -23.21 8.32
C GLY A 115 -13.44 -23.15 9.74
N GLY A 116 -14.64 -23.70 9.88
CA GLY A 116 -15.41 -23.60 11.14
C GLY A 116 -15.66 -22.13 11.52
N ALA A 117 -15.71 -21.86 12.82
CA ALA A 117 -15.90 -20.52 13.38
C ALA A 117 -14.64 -19.61 13.34
N ASN A 118 -13.54 -20.07 12.73
CA ASN A 118 -12.30 -19.29 12.70
C ASN A 118 -12.33 -18.20 11.63
N GLN A 119 -11.81 -17.01 11.97
CA GLN A 119 -11.57 -15.94 11.01
C GLN A 119 -10.55 -16.35 9.95
N ALA A 120 -10.69 -15.80 8.74
CA ALA A 120 -9.68 -15.96 7.70
C ALA A 120 -8.37 -15.30 8.13
N ARG A 121 -7.24 -15.78 7.58
CA ARG A 121 -5.91 -15.32 7.96
C ARG A 121 -5.16 -14.74 6.77
N ILE A 122 -4.50 -13.61 6.99
CA ILE A 122 -3.58 -13.02 6.03
C ILE A 122 -2.18 -13.59 6.24
N GLY A 123 -1.59 -14.10 5.17
CA GLY A 123 -0.17 -14.46 5.10
C GLY A 123 0.56 -13.58 4.09
N ILE A 124 1.72 -13.04 4.47
CA ILE A 124 2.61 -12.33 3.56
C ILE A 124 3.63 -13.32 3.01
N SER A 125 3.79 -13.36 1.68
CA SER A 125 4.73 -14.26 0.99
C SER A 125 5.95 -13.55 0.41
N GLY A 126 5.98 -12.22 0.44
CA GLY A 126 7.15 -11.42 0.05
C GLY A 126 6.76 -10.04 -0.47
N ALA A 127 7.73 -9.32 -1.06
CA ALA A 127 7.47 -8.04 -1.70
C ALA A 127 6.76 -8.22 -3.06
N LEU A 128 5.86 -7.28 -3.40
CA LEU A 128 5.21 -7.23 -4.70
C LEU A 128 6.22 -6.96 -5.81
N LEU A 129 7.06 -5.95 -5.60
CA LEU A 129 8.15 -5.58 -6.49
C LEU A 129 9.46 -6.11 -5.95
N ASP A 130 10.25 -6.69 -6.85
CA ASP A 130 11.58 -7.24 -6.63
C ASP A 130 12.50 -6.92 -7.83
N GLU A 131 13.78 -7.27 -7.76
CA GLU A 131 14.75 -7.06 -8.86
C GLU A 131 14.40 -7.84 -10.14
N ARG A 132 13.49 -8.82 -10.07
CA ARG A 132 13.05 -9.63 -11.21
C ARG A 132 11.81 -9.07 -11.88
N THR A 133 11.17 -8.08 -11.27
CA THR A 133 9.92 -7.48 -11.76
C THR A 133 10.14 -6.83 -13.14
N PRO A 134 9.24 -7.06 -14.12
CA PRO A 134 9.40 -6.58 -15.50
C PRO A 134 9.61 -5.07 -15.60
N LEU A 135 8.92 -4.29 -14.77
CA LEU A 135 9.07 -2.83 -14.67
C LEU A 135 10.53 -2.36 -14.66
N THR A 136 11.42 -3.08 -13.96
CA THR A 136 12.84 -2.71 -13.82
C THR A 136 13.67 -2.90 -15.10
N ARG A 137 13.08 -3.50 -16.14
CA ARG A 137 13.74 -3.86 -17.41
C ARG A 137 13.13 -3.16 -18.62
N LEU A 138 12.04 -2.41 -18.43
CA LEU A 138 11.38 -1.70 -19.51
C LEU A 138 12.26 -0.54 -20.00
N LYS A 139 12.36 -0.40 -21.33
CA LYS A 139 13.19 0.64 -21.98
C LYS A 139 12.77 2.06 -21.60
N ASN A 140 11.48 2.24 -21.33
CA ASN A 140 10.89 3.53 -20.98
C ASN A 140 11.13 3.93 -19.51
N VAL A 141 11.79 3.06 -18.73
CA VAL A 141 12.34 3.39 -17.41
C VAL A 141 13.79 3.85 -17.57
N ARG A 142 13.98 5.16 -17.70
CA ARG A 142 15.30 5.73 -18.04
C ARG A 142 16.33 5.60 -16.93
N ASP A 143 15.87 5.47 -15.69
CA ASP A 143 16.70 5.35 -14.47
C ASP A 143 16.62 3.93 -13.85
N ALA A 144 16.62 2.89 -14.69
CA ALA A 144 16.35 1.50 -14.29
C ALA A 144 17.24 1.00 -13.13
N ASP A 145 18.53 1.33 -13.11
CA ASP A 145 19.42 0.86 -12.03
C ASP A 145 19.15 1.55 -10.69
N LYS A 146 18.76 2.83 -10.72
CA LYS A 146 18.27 3.52 -9.51
C LYS A 146 17.00 2.87 -9.01
N PHE A 147 16.08 2.56 -9.92
CA PHE A 147 14.81 1.91 -9.59
C PHE A 147 15.01 0.52 -8.98
N LYS A 148 15.91 -0.30 -9.53
CA LYS A 148 16.28 -1.60 -8.96
C LYS A 148 16.81 -1.48 -7.53
N ARG A 149 17.70 -0.51 -7.27
CA ARG A 149 18.23 -0.28 -5.91
C ARG A 149 17.13 0.11 -4.93
N ALA A 150 16.21 0.97 -5.36
CA ALA A 150 15.07 1.41 -4.57
C ALA A 150 14.18 0.21 -4.16
N ILE A 151 13.81 -0.63 -5.13
CA ILE A 151 13.00 -1.84 -4.89
C ILE A 151 13.74 -2.85 -4.00
N LYS A 152 15.04 -3.07 -4.21
CA LYS A 152 15.84 -3.99 -3.39
C LYS A 152 15.84 -3.59 -1.90
N SER A 153 15.85 -2.29 -1.60
CA SER A 153 15.78 -1.81 -0.22
C SER A 153 14.43 -2.17 0.41
N TYR A 154 13.34 -1.94 -0.34
CA TYR A 154 11.99 -2.28 0.07
C TYR A 154 11.78 -3.79 0.27
N GLU A 155 12.29 -4.62 -0.64
CA GLU A 155 12.24 -6.08 -0.55
C GLU A 155 12.81 -6.58 0.78
N ARG A 156 14.01 -6.12 1.15
CA ARG A 156 14.63 -6.46 2.45
C ARG A 156 13.82 -5.99 3.65
N ARG A 157 13.08 -4.88 3.53
CA ARG A 157 12.21 -4.39 4.60
C ARG A 157 11.01 -5.33 4.77
N VAL A 158 10.37 -5.74 3.68
CA VAL A 158 9.26 -6.71 3.72
C VAL A 158 9.70 -8.07 4.26
N GLU A 159 10.89 -8.55 3.91
CA GLU A 159 11.44 -9.79 4.48
C GLU A 159 11.57 -9.74 6.00
N ARG A 160 11.92 -8.57 6.56
CA ARG A 160 12.01 -8.37 8.02
C ARG A 160 10.67 -8.21 8.72
N GLU A 161 9.62 -7.83 7.99
CA GLU A 161 8.25 -7.69 8.49
C GLU A 161 7.49 -9.04 8.50
N SER A 162 8.18 -10.16 8.29
CA SER A 162 7.59 -11.50 8.35
C SER A 162 7.11 -11.86 9.77
N ASP A 163 5.94 -12.51 9.83
CA ASP A 163 5.37 -13.25 10.97
C ASP A 163 4.42 -12.57 11.97
N ALA A 164 3.80 -11.43 11.66
CA ALA A 164 2.55 -11.06 12.35
C ALA A 164 1.36 -11.74 11.66
N LEU A 165 0.83 -12.80 12.27
CA LEU A 165 -0.40 -13.43 11.80
C LEU A 165 -1.52 -12.41 11.95
N THR A 166 -2.14 -12.02 10.84
CA THR A 166 -3.27 -11.08 10.88
C THR A 166 -4.56 -11.84 10.62
N LEU A 167 -5.54 -11.65 11.47
CA LEU A 167 -6.89 -12.20 11.31
C LEU A 167 -7.75 -11.18 10.57
N VAL A 168 -8.61 -11.66 9.68
CA VAL A 168 -9.57 -10.85 8.95
C VAL A 168 -10.82 -10.72 9.81
N SER A 169 -11.04 -9.51 10.33
CA SER A 169 -12.23 -9.17 11.11
C SER A 169 -13.39 -8.78 10.21
N SER A 170 -13.15 -8.18 9.04
CA SER A 170 -14.20 -8.04 8.02
C SER A 170 -13.60 -7.93 6.62
N VAL A 171 -14.39 -8.26 5.60
CA VAL A 171 -14.01 -8.02 4.20
C VAL A 171 -15.23 -7.66 3.37
N ASP A 172 -15.10 -6.61 2.57
CA ASP A 172 -16.11 -6.13 1.64
C ASP A 172 -15.49 -5.89 0.27
N LYS A 173 -16.25 -6.13 -0.79
CA LYS A 173 -15.84 -5.74 -2.14
C LYS A 173 -16.01 -4.23 -2.32
N ALA A 174 -14.94 -3.53 -2.67
CA ALA A 174 -14.94 -2.08 -2.84
C ALA A 174 -15.14 -1.66 -4.31
N LEU A 175 -14.22 -2.03 -5.20
CA LEU A 175 -14.31 -1.71 -6.64
C LEU A 175 -13.49 -2.69 -7.49
N THR A 176 -13.41 -2.45 -8.80
CA THR A 176 -12.51 -3.17 -9.72
C THR A 176 -11.67 -2.17 -10.51
N LEU A 177 -10.51 -2.60 -11.02
CA LEU A 177 -9.67 -1.74 -11.87
C LEU A 177 -10.43 -1.21 -13.08
N ASN A 178 -11.24 -2.05 -13.74
CA ASN A 178 -12.07 -1.61 -14.85
C ASN A 178 -13.11 -0.57 -14.40
N GLY A 179 -13.74 -0.76 -13.24
CA GLY A 179 -14.68 0.22 -12.68
C GLY A 179 -14.01 1.58 -12.43
N LEU A 180 -12.80 1.57 -11.87
CA LEU A 180 -12.00 2.77 -11.67
C LEU A 180 -11.62 3.45 -13.00
N GLU A 181 -11.18 2.68 -14.00
CA GLU A 181 -10.84 3.20 -15.33
C GLU A 181 -12.05 3.85 -16.01
N GLN A 182 -13.24 3.24 -15.93
CA GLN A 182 -14.46 3.84 -16.46
C GLN A 182 -14.83 5.14 -15.71
N ALA A 183 -14.63 5.18 -14.39
CA ALA A 183 -14.87 6.39 -13.60
C ALA A 183 -13.93 7.54 -14.01
N VAL A 184 -12.64 7.24 -14.19
CA VAL A 184 -11.63 8.21 -14.65
C VAL A 184 -11.97 8.74 -16.04
N LYS A 185 -12.32 7.87 -17.00
CA LYS A 185 -12.73 8.28 -18.36
C LYS A 185 -13.97 9.18 -18.34
N LYS A 186 -14.92 8.89 -17.46
CA LYS A 186 -16.18 9.64 -17.36
C LYS A 186 -15.99 11.00 -16.71
N ASN A 187 -15.18 11.07 -15.65
CA ASN A 187 -14.93 12.30 -14.91
C ASN A 187 -13.54 12.27 -14.24
N PRO A 188 -12.48 12.74 -14.93
CA PRO A 188 -11.11 12.63 -14.44
C PRO A 188 -10.77 13.64 -13.34
N ARG A 189 -11.65 14.61 -13.06
CA ARG A 189 -11.38 15.81 -12.26
C ARG A 189 -10.75 15.52 -10.91
N PHE A 190 -11.21 14.48 -10.21
CA PHE A 190 -10.67 14.08 -8.91
C PHE A 190 -9.17 13.72 -8.96
N TRP A 191 -8.71 13.14 -10.07
CA TRP A 191 -7.34 12.67 -10.26
C TRP A 191 -6.46 13.65 -11.07
N THR A 192 -7.02 14.79 -11.49
CA THR A 192 -6.30 15.77 -12.32
C THR A 192 -6.25 17.17 -11.72
N GLU A 193 -7.23 17.59 -10.91
CA GLU A 193 -7.35 19.01 -10.52
C GLU A 193 -6.54 19.39 -9.28
N GLY A 194 -5.99 18.41 -8.54
CA GLY A 194 -5.30 18.62 -7.26
C GLY A 194 -6.27 18.80 -6.08
N ASP A 195 -5.75 18.71 -4.86
CA ASP A 195 -6.54 18.93 -3.64
C ASP A 195 -6.80 20.44 -3.42
N GLY A 196 -8.07 20.84 -3.31
CA GLY A 196 -8.50 22.24 -3.36
C GLY A 196 -9.15 22.81 -2.12
N ALA A 197 -9.24 24.15 -2.05
CA ALA A 197 -9.97 24.91 -1.00
C ALA A 197 -11.46 24.53 -0.93
N HIS A 198 -12.04 24.19 -2.08
CA HIS A 198 -13.43 23.81 -2.26
C HIS A 198 -13.60 22.28 -2.37
N SER A 199 -12.58 21.52 -1.99
CA SER A 199 -12.71 20.09 -1.73
C SER A 199 -13.74 19.93 -0.62
N ARG A 200 -15.02 19.80 -0.98
CA ARG A 200 -16.13 19.51 -0.05
C ARG A 200 -15.99 18.16 0.65
N ARG A 201 -14.86 17.46 0.48
CA ARG A 201 -14.60 16.16 1.09
C ARG A 201 -13.93 16.38 2.44
N VAL A 202 -14.69 16.90 3.39
CA VAL A 202 -14.39 16.77 4.83
C VAL A 202 -14.33 15.27 5.21
N ILE A 203 -14.95 14.40 4.40
CA ILE A 203 -14.80 12.95 4.42
C ILE A 203 -14.28 12.53 3.04
N LYS A 204 -12.99 12.14 2.95
CA LYS A 204 -12.46 11.46 1.76
C LYS A 204 -13.03 10.03 1.79
N ASP A 205 -13.65 9.57 0.70
CA ASP A 205 -14.01 8.15 0.57
C ASP A 205 -12.70 7.34 0.68
N PRO A 206 -12.57 6.44 1.67
CA PRO A 206 -11.36 5.66 1.85
C PRO A 206 -10.94 4.92 0.58
N THR A 207 -11.91 4.50 -0.24
CA THR A 207 -11.67 3.81 -1.50
C THR A 207 -11.02 4.73 -2.53
N GLU A 208 -11.49 5.97 -2.64
CA GLU A 208 -10.93 6.97 -3.55
C GLU A 208 -9.52 7.39 -3.12
N SER A 209 -9.30 7.60 -1.81
CA SER A 209 -7.96 7.87 -1.26
C SER A 209 -7.00 6.72 -1.55
N ALA A 210 -7.40 5.49 -1.28
CA ALA A 210 -6.57 4.32 -1.52
C ALA A 210 -6.20 4.16 -3.00
N THR A 211 -7.15 4.45 -3.90
CA THR A 211 -6.96 4.28 -5.35
C THR A 211 -6.49 5.54 -6.07
N LYS A 212 -6.12 6.60 -5.32
CA LYS A 212 -5.70 7.89 -5.87
C LYS A 212 -4.61 7.73 -6.92
N MET A 213 -3.47 7.14 -6.58
CA MET A 213 -2.35 6.97 -7.52
C MET A 213 -2.73 6.23 -8.80
N THR A 214 -3.52 5.15 -8.68
CA THR A 214 -3.99 4.40 -9.84
C THR A 214 -4.89 5.25 -10.73
N GLY A 215 -5.80 6.04 -10.16
CA GLY A 215 -6.61 6.95 -10.95
C GLY A 215 -5.80 8.08 -11.60
N GLU A 216 -4.74 8.58 -10.96
CA GLU A 216 -3.81 9.54 -11.59
C GLU A 216 -3.06 8.92 -12.79
N LEU A 217 -2.59 7.68 -12.64
CA LEU A 217 -1.97 6.92 -13.73
C LEU A 217 -2.95 6.69 -14.89
N LEU A 218 -4.20 6.29 -14.59
CA LEU A 218 -5.25 6.12 -15.60
C LEU A 218 -5.62 7.45 -16.27
N ALA A 219 -5.60 8.57 -15.55
CA ALA A 219 -5.81 9.89 -16.12
C ALA A 219 -4.69 10.24 -17.12
N LEU A 220 -3.43 9.89 -16.82
CA LEU A 220 -2.33 10.03 -17.76
C LEU A 220 -2.49 9.08 -18.97
N LYS A 221 -2.86 7.82 -18.73
CA LYS A 221 -3.12 6.80 -19.77
C LYS A 221 -4.17 7.29 -20.79
N HIS A 222 -5.20 8.00 -20.33
CA HIS A 222 -6.29 8.50 -21.18
C HIS A 222 -6.09 9.95 -21.67
N GLY A 223 -4.92 10.55 -21.45
CA GLY A 223 -4.61 11.87 -21.99
C GLY A 223 -5.27 13.04 -21.25
N HIS A 224 -5.74 12.83 -20.02
CA HIS A 224 -6.30 13.90 -19.18
C HIS A 224 -5.23 14.70 -18.45
N ARG A 225 -3.99 14.21 -18.41
CA ARG A 225 -2.80 14.90 -17.89
C ARG A 225 -1.53 14.34 -18.55
N ASP A 226 -0.45 15.09 -18.46
CA ASP A 226 0.83 14.72 -19.09
C ASP A 226 1.90 14.24 -18.11
N VAL A 227 1.75 14.53 -16.82
CA VAL A 227 2.73 14.18 -15.79
C VAL A 227 2.03 13.69 -14.52
N VAL A 228 2.57 12.63 -13.90
CA VAL A 228 2.18 12.07 -12.59
C VAL A 228 3.44 11.87 -11.74
N LEU A 229 3.34 12.15 -10.43
CA LEU A 229 4.38 11.82 -9.45
C LEU A 229 3.94 10.61 -8.64
N MET A 230 4.76 9.56 -8.60
CA MET A 230 4.49 8.37 -7.81
C MET A 230 5.66 8.05 -6.89
N GLN A 231 5.42 7.98 -5.59
CA GLN A 231 6.43 7.65 -4.60
C GLN A 231 6.83 6.17 -4.69
N ILE A 232 8.12 5.90 -4.89
CA ILE A 232 8.68 4.54 -4.91
C ILE A 232 9.23 4.18 -3.52
N VAL A 233 10.12 5.03 -3.00
CA VAL A 233 10.73 4.88 -1.67
C VAL A 233 10.50 6.17 -0.90
N CYS A 234 10.15 6.04 0.37
CA CYS A 234 9.99 7.17 1.27
C CYS A 234 10.35 6.73 2.68
N ASP A 235 11.36 7.38 3.27
CA ASP A 235 11.82 7.08 4.62
C ASP A 235 11.09 7.92 5.70
N TRP A 236 10.25 8.90 5.31
CA TRP A 236 9.58 9.83 6.23
C TRP A 236 8.06 9.67 6.31
N THR A 237 7.45 8.83 5.47
CA THR A 237 6.03 8.50 5.57
C THR A 237 5.73 7.12 5.04
N ASP A 238 4.76 6.46 5.65
CA ASP A 238 4.23 5.18 5.19
C ASP A 238 3.00 5.32 4.28
N ALA A 239 2.58 6.56 3.98
CA ALA A 239 1.41 6.86 3.16
C ALA A 239 1.39 6.06 1.84
N LEU A 240 0.24 5.42 1.58
CA LEU A 240 0.04 4.58 0.40
C LEU A 240 -0.54 5.34 -0.79
N GLU A 241 -1.30 6.40 -0.54
CA GLU A 241 -2.16 7.10 -1.53
C GLU A 241 -1.39 7.54 -2.78
N ASP A 242 -0.14 7.97 -2.60
CA ASP A 242 0.75 8.46 -3.66
C ASP A 242 1.85 7.46 -4.04
N SER A 243 1.76 6.22 -3.56
CA SER A 243 2.85 5.24 -3.69
C SER A 243 2.60 4.22 -4.80
N VAL A 244 3.68 3.66 -5.33
CA VAL A 244 3.65 2.45 -6.18
C VAL A 244 2.99 1.24 -5.48
N ARG A 245 2.88 1.31 -4.15
CA ARG A 245 2.25 0.29 -3.30
C ARG A 245 0.72 0.45 -3.21
N ALA A 246 0.14 1.52 -3.76
CA ALA A 246 -1.29 1.71 -3.84
C ALA A 246 -1.95 0.57 -4.64
N PRO A 247 -3.21 0.20 -4.34
CA PRO A 247 -3.94 -0.83 -5.08
C PRO A 247 -3.92 -0.59 -6.58
N PHE A 248 -3.49 -1.60 -7.34
CA PHE A 248 -3.32 -1.61 -8.80
C PHE A 248 -2.19 -0.73 -9.38
N ALA A 249 -1.57 0.19 -8.62
CA ALA A 249 -0.69 1.21 -9.20
C ALA A 249 0.52 0.61 -9.94
N ALA A 250 1.19 -0.37 -9.33
CA ALA A 250 2.31 -1.07 -9.97
C ALA A 250 1.91 -1.76 -11.28
N ALA A 251 0.79 -2.48 -11.28
CA ALA A 251 0.29 -3.20 -12.46
C ALA A 251 -0.15 -2.23 -13.56
N THR A 252 -0.81 -1.13 -13.20
CA THR A 252 -1.20 -0.07 -14.14
C THR A 252 0.01 0.63 -14.74
N LEU A 253 1.05 0.93 -13.95
CA LEU A 253 2.29 1.48 -14.47
C LEU A 253 2.95 0.51 -15.46
N GLU A 254 3.03 -0.77 -15.12
CA GLU A 254 3.66 -1.79 -15.98
C GLU A 254 2.93 -1.91 -17.32
N ASP A 255 1.59 -1.96 -17.28
CA ASP A 255 0.72 -1.98 -18.45
C ASP A 255 0.98 -0.77 -19.36
N MET A 256 0.97 0.44 -18.78
CA MET A 256 1.20 1.70 -19.52
C MET A 256 2.58 1.73 -20.17
N LEU A 257 3.65 1.45 -19.42
CA LEU A 257 5.02 1.51 -19.93
C LEU A 257 5.32 0.40 -20.95
N THR A 258 4.55 -0.69 -20.92
CA THR A 258 4.69 -1.80 -21.88
C THR A 258 3.93 -1.52 -23.18
N GLN A 259 2.72 -0.95 -23.08
CA GLN A 259 1.82 -0.81 -24.22
C GLN A 259 1.90 0.54 -24.93
N ASP A 260 2.31 1.61 -24.24
CA ASP A 260 2.35 2.96 -24.78
C ASP A 260 3.78 3.50 -24.83
N ALA A 261 4.36 3.48 -26.02
CA ALA A 261 5.71 3.99 -26.26
C ALA A 261 5.82 5.52 -26.05
N SER A 262 4.71 6.25 -26.00
CA SER A 262 4.68 7.70 -25.73
C SER A 262 4.78 8.04 -24.24
N ILE A 263 4.73 7.04 -23.35
CA ILE A 263 4.83 7.23 -21.90
C ILE A 263 6.19 6.72 -21.42
N SER A 264 6.88 7.56 -20.64
CA SER A 264 8.18 7.27 -20.02
C SER A 264 8.20 7.60 -18.55
N MET A 265 9.22 7.12 -17.85
CA MET A 265 9.46 7.37 -16.44
C MET A 265 10.92 7.74 -16.18
N ARG A 266 11.10 8.74 -15.30
CA ARG A 266 12.39 9.10 -14.71
C ARG A 266 12.29 9.14 -13.19
N LEU A 267 13.42 9.02 -12.50
CA LEU A 267 13.46 9.06 -11.04
C LEU A 267 14.01 10.39 -10.53
N SER A 268 13.28 11.01 -9.61
CA SER A 268 13.70 12.16 -8.82
C SER A 268 14.10 11.69 -7.41
N GLU A 269 15.32 12.01 -7.02
CA GLU A 269 15.91 11.64 -5.74
C GLU A 269 15.99 12.86 -4.83
N ALA A 270 15.61 12.70 -3.57
CA ALA A 270 15.79 13.70 -2.53
C ALA A 270 16.38 13.07 -1.28
N ARG A 271 17.24 13.84 -0.60
CA ARG A 271 17.86 13.46 0.67
C ARG A 271 17.70 14.62 1.63
N TYR A 272 17.05 14.38 2.76
CA TYR A 272 16.80 15.39 3.78
C TYR A 272 17.52 14.99 5.05
N GLN A 273 18.24 15.94 5.65
CA GLN A 273 18.75 15.76 7.00
C GLN A 273 17.57 15.79 7.97
N VAL A 274 17.45 14.76 8.81
CA VAL A 274 16.35 14.61 9.77
C VAL A 274 16.82 14.72 11.22
N GLY A 275 18.13 14.68 11.45
CA GLY A 275 18.70 14.84 12.77
C GLY A 275 20.20 14.58 12.77
N GLU A 276 20.68 14.17 13.94
CA GLU A 276 22.03 13.68 14.18
C GLU A 276 21.91 12.32 14.87
N ASP A 277 22.79 11.38 14.52
CA ASP A 277 22.89 10.10 15.18
C ASP A 277 23.49 10.25 16.60
N LYS A 278 23.61 9.12 17.32
CA LYS A 278 24.14 9.11 18.70
C LYS A 278 25.58 9.60 18.83
N ASP A 279 26.32 9.62 17.72
CA ASP A 279 27.71 10.05 17.64
C ASP A 279 27.84 11.48 17.07
N GLY A 280 26.71 12.17 16.83
CA GLY A 280 26.66 13.53 16.29
C GLY A 280 26.82 13.63 14.77
N ASN A 281 26.76 12.52 14.02
CA ASN A 281 26.80 12.56 12.57
C ASN A 281 25.42 12.87 11.99
N PRO A 282 25.31 13.66 10.90
CA PRO A 282 24.03 13.95 10.27
C PRO A 282 23.28 12.67 9.82
N GLU A 283 22.05 12.51 10.31
CA GLU A 283 21.14 11.46 9.87
C GLU A 283 20.26 11.96 8.73
N PHE A 284 20.04 11.10 7.73
CA PHE A 284 19.30 11.48 6.53
C PHE A 284 18.19 10.49 6.20
N SER A 285 17.04 11.03 5.82
CA SER A 285 15.96 10.30 5.18
C SER A 285 15.99 10.50 3.67
N ASN A 286 15.78 9.43 2.92
CA ASN A 286 15.82 9.43 1.47
C ASN A 286 14.40 9.26 0.90
N GLY A 287 14.19 9.84 -0.28
CA GLY A 287 13.00 9.60 -1.06
C GLY A 287 13.31 9.49 -2.53
N ILE A 288 12.56 8.60 -3.18
CA ILE A 288 12.64 8.36 -4.61
C ILE A 288 11.22 8.43 -5.16
N THR A 289 11.00 9.38 -6.05
CA THR A 289 9.74 9.57 -6.77
C THR A 289 9.94 9.28 -8.24
N ALA A 290 9.04 8.47 -8.80
CA ALA A 290 8.89 8.32 -10.23
C ALA A 290 8.12 9.52 -10.78
N VAL A 291 8.73 10.21 -11.74
CA VAL A 291 8.08 11.19 -12.61
C VAL A 291 7.67 10.43 -13.86
N ILE A 292 6.38 10.11 -13.98
CA ILE A 292 5.79 9.44 -15.15
C ILE A 292 5.23 10.52 -16.06
N TYR A 293 5.58 10.49 -17.34
CA TYR A 293 5.22 11.55 -18.27
C TYR A 293 5.01 11.06 -19.69
N ARG A 294 4.21 11.82 -20.46
CA ARG A 294 4.15 11.71 -21.91
C ARG A 294 5.38 12.35 -22.54
N GLU A 295 5.95 11.79 -23.61
CA GLU A 295 7.16 12.32 -24.26
C GLU A 295 7.04 13.80 -24.68
N THR A 296 5.82 14.29 -24.96
CA THR A 296 5.55 15.73 -25.22
C THR A 296 5.84 16.64 -24.01
N ALA A 297 5.88 16.08 -22.81
CA ALA A 297 6.20 16.78 -21.55
C ALA A 297 7.58 16.38 -21.00
N LYS A 298 8.45 15.80 -21.83
CA LYS A 298 9.78 15.31 -21.41
C LYS A 298 10.64 16.39 -20.77
N GLU A 299 10.70 17.59 -21.34
CA GLU A 299 11.54 18.65 -20.78
C GLU A 299 10.98 19.20 -19.47
N THR A 300 9.65 19.30 -19.36
CA THR A 300 8.98 19.56 -18.07
C THR A 300 9.35 18.51 -17.03
N ALA A 301 9.28 17.21 -17.37
CA ALA A 301 9.66 16.13 -16.47
C ALA A 301 11.14 16.18 -16.06
N ASN A 302 12.05 16.56 -16.97
CA ASN A 302 13.47 16.73 -16.67
C ASN A 302 13.70 17.82 -15.62
N VAL A 303 12.99 18.95 -15.74
CA VAL A 303 13.05 20.05 -14.76
C VAL A 303 12.54 19.56 -13.39
N LEU A 304 11.39 18.90 -13.35
CA LEU A 304 10.86 18.33 -12.10
C LEU A 304 11.85 17.35 -11.44
N VAL A 305 12.46 16.46 -12.23
CA VAL A 305 13.48 15.54 -11.72
C VAL A 305 14.66 16.29 -11.11
N SER A 306 15.15 17.34 -11.78
CA SER A 306 16.28 18.15 -11.32
C SER A 306 15.99 18.93 -10.04
N MET A 307 14.71 19.26 -9.80
CA MET A 307 14.25 19.94 -8.58
C MET A 307 14.17 19.01 -7.37
N GLY A 308 14.33 17.69 -7.55
CA GLY A 308 14.20 16.74 -6.45
C GLY A 308 12.75 16.54 -5.97
N VAL A 309 11.75 16.75 -6.84
CA VAL A 309 10.33 16.68 -6.47
C VAL A 309 9.98 15.33 -5.84
N GLN A 310 9.16 15.37 -4.78
CA GLN A 310 8.66 14.17 -4.12
C GLN A 310 7.14 14.17 -4.13
N ALA A 311 6.52 13.03 -4.44
CA ALA A 311 5.05 12.94 -4.44
C ALA A 311 4.47 13.16 -3.04
N THR A 312 5.22 12.79 -1.99
CA THR A 312 4.78 12.88 -0.59
C THR A 312 5.32 14.10 0.18
N ARG A 313 6.08 15.00 -0.47
CA ARG A 313 6.69 16.14 0.21
C ARG A 313 6.79 17.36 -0.69
N ASN A 314 6.38 18.50 -0.15
CA ASN A 314 6.39 19.77 -0.88
C ASN A 314 7.81 20.30 -1.08
N ILE A 315 8.03 20.93 -2.23
CA ILE A 315 9.22 21.74 -2.46
C ILE A 315 9.06 23.10 -1.76
N ALA A 316 10.17 23.69 -1.30
CA ALA A 316 10.11 24.86 -0.43
C ALA A 316 9.69 26.16 -1.16
N GLY A 317 10.06 26.35 -2.42
CA GLY A 317 9.82 27.63 -3.12
C GLY A 317 8.44 27.72 -3.75
N ALA A 318 7.78 28.88 -3.60
CA ALA A 318 6.43 29.13 -4.11
C ALA A 318 6.34 29.01 -5.64
N PHE A 319 7.33 29.53 -6.38
CA PHE A 319 7.39 29.36 -7.84
C PHE A 319 7.52 27.88 -8.22
N GLN A 320 8.37 27.13 -7.53
CA GLN A 320 8.56 25.71 -7.77
C GLN A 320 7.29 24.92 -7.46
N GLN A 321 6.55 25.28 -6.42
CA GLN A 321 5.23 24.70 -6.13
C GLN A 321 4.23 24.99 -7.25
N ALA A 322 4.21 26.23 -7.77
CA ALA A 322 3.38 26.59 -8.93
C ALA A 322 3.74 25.77 -10.16
N LEU A 323 5.04 25.64 -10.48
CA LEU A 323 5.53 24.84 -11.61
C LEU A 323 5.16 23.36 -11.49
N VAL A 324 5.30 22.77 -10.29
CA VAL A 324 4.84 21.40 -10.02
C VAL A 324 3.34 21.29 -10.27
N GLY A 325 2.52 22.18 -9.69
CA GLY A 325 1.07 22.13 -9.88
C GLY A 325 0.63 22.24 -11.34
N VAL A 326 1.20 23.18 -12.08
CA VAL A 326 0.92 23.38 -13.52
C VAL A 326 1.41 22.20 -14.37
N ALA A 327 2.55 21.60 -14.03
CA ALA A 327 3.05 20.40 -14.70
C ALA A 327 2.12 19.19 -14.48
N LEU A 328 1.59 19.05 -13.27
CA LEU A 328 0.66 17.97 -12.90
C LEU A 328 -0.76 18.16 -13.46
N GLY A 329 -1.09 19.37 -13.94
CA GLY A 329 -2.39 19.68 -14.53
C GLY A 329 -3.43 20.14 -13.51
N TYR A 330 -3.00 20.56 -12.32
CA TYR A 330 -3.87 21.08 -11.28
C TYR A 330 -4.53 22.40 -11.71
N THR A 331 -5.70 22.70 -11.13
CA THR A 331 -6.39 23.97 -11.38
C THR A 331 -5.69 25.13 -10.68
N ASP A 332 -5.77 26.33 -11.25
CA ASP A 332 -5.11 27.51 -10.70
C ASP A 332 -5.60 27.81 -9.28
N GLU A 333 -6.89 27.58 -9.01
CA GLU A 333 -7.47 27.75 -7.68
C GLU A 333 -6.87 26.79 -6.65
N ASN A 334 -6.61 25.54 -7.04
CA ASN A 334 -6.03 24.53 -6.15
C ASN A 334 -4.54 24.75 -5.95
N ILE A 335 -3.82 25.17 -6.99
CA ILE A 335 -2.42 25.58 -6.89
C ILE A 335 -2.29 26.79 -5.95
N ALA A 336 -3.13 27.82 -6.16
CA ALA A 336 -3.12 29.01 -5.32
C ALA A 336 -3.46 28.67 -3.87
N HIS A 337 -4.46 27.83 -3.63
CA HIS A 337 -4.80 27.37 -2.28
C HIS A 337 -3.62 26.66 -1.60
N HIS A 338 -2.93 25.78 -2.32
CA HIS A 338 -1.78 25.06 -1.80
C HIS A 338 -0.64 26.01 -1.41
N ILE A 339 -0.29 26.95 -2.30
CA ILE A 339 0.77 27.95 -2.05
C ILE A 339 0.41 28.83 -0.85
N ARG A 340 -0.82 29.37 -0.78
CA ARG A 340 -1.28 30.16 0.38
C ARG A 340 -1.10 29.40 1.70
N ARG A 341 -1.46 28.12 1.71
CA ARG A 341 -1.38 27.29 2.92
C ARG A 341 0.05 27.10 3.41
N LEU A 342 1.02 26.98 2.50
CA LEU A 342 2.43 26.75 2.83
C LEU A 342 3.22 28.04 3.09
N HIS A 343 2.79 29.14 2.47
CA HIS A 343 3.47 30.44 2.50
C HIS A 343 2.67 31.51 3.25
N ASN A 344 1.81 31.10 4.19
CA ASN A 344 0.94 32.02 4.94
C ASN A 344 1.74 33.10 5.70
N GLU A 345 2.97 32.76 6.13
CA GLU A 345 3.85 33.70 6.84
C GLU A 345 4.56 34.69 5.90
N ASP A 346 4.69 34.37 4.62
CA ASP A 346 5.41 35.17 3.63
C ASP A 346 4.56 36.35 3.09
N LYS A 347 3.29 36.45 3.50
CA LYS A 347 2.34 37.51 3.12
C LYS A 347 2.20 37.71 1.61
N LEU A 348 2.34 36.64 0.83
CA LEU A 348 2.06 36.67 -0.61
C LEU A 348 0.60 37.06 -0.84
N THR A 349 0.37 38.06 -1.67
CA THR A 349 -0.97 38.44 -2.09
C THR A 349 -1.53 37.45 -3.11
N ASP A 350 -2.85 37.44 -3.33
CA ASP A 350 -3.43 36.63 -4.41
C ASP A 350 -2.84 37.01 -5.77
N GLU A 351 -2.58 38.30 -6.00
CA GLU A 351 -1.98 38.80 -7.24
C GLU A 351 -0.57 38.23 -7.45
N ASP A 352 0.25 38.18 -6.39
CA ASP A 352 1.59 37.55 -6.44
C ASP A 352 1.48 36.06 -6.80
N ILE A 353 0.55 35.34 -6.17
CA ILE A 353 0.38 33.89 -6.38
C ILE A 353 -0.08 33.60 -7.80
N PHE A 354 -1.05 34.34 -8.32
CA PHE A 354 -1.50 34.15 -9.71
C PHE A 354 -0.41 34.55 -10.72
N ALA A 355 0.41 35.56 -10.44
CA ALA A 355 1.57 35.89 -11.26
C ALA A 355 2.60 34.74 -11.31
N LEU A 356 2.85 34.06 -10.19
CA LEU A 356 3.68 32.86 -10.14
C LEU A 356 3.10 31.73 -10.99
N ILE A 357 1.79 31.49 -10.92
CA ILE A 357 1.11 30.45 -11.70
C ILE A 357 1.18 30.74 -13.20
N ILE A 358 0.97 31.99 -13.62
CA ILE A 358 1.11 32.41 -15.02
C ILE A 358 2.54 32.18 -15.50
N THR A 359 3.53 32.66 -14.74
CA THR A 359 4.95 32.48 -15.09
C THR A 359 5.33 31.00 -15.19
N ALA A 360 4.82 30.16 -14.28
CA ALA A 360 5.03 28.72 -14.31
C ALA A 360 4.40 28.04 -15.54
N ARG A 361 3.26 28.53 -16.01
CA ARG A 361 2.61 28.06 -17.23
C ARG A 361 3.41 28.44 -18.46
N ASP A 362 3.84 29.69 -18.56
CA ASP A 362 4.67 30.16 -19.67
C ASP A 362 5.98 29.34 -19.75
N GLU A 363 6.60 29.06 -18.60
CA GLU A 363 7.80 28.20 -18.53
C GLU A 363 7.50 26.76 -19.00
N LYS A 364 6.40 26.15 -18.55
CA LYS A 364 5.98 24.81 -19.01
C LYS A 364 5.75 24.79 -20.52
N GLU A 365 5.07 25.78 -21.07
CA GLU A 365 4.81 25.88 -22.52
C GLU A 365 6.11 26.04 -23.30
N ALA A 366 7.03 26.88 -22.82
CA ALA A 366 8.35 27.05 -23.42
C ALA A 366 9.21 25.77 -23.36
N LEU A 367 9.08 24.97 -22.30
CA LEU A 367 9.75 23.67 -22.17
C LEU A 367 9.18 22.65 -23.16
N ASN A 368 7.86 22.58 -23.29
CA ASN A 368 7.20 21.62 -24.18
C ASN A 368 7.32 21.97 -25.67
N ALA A 369 7.73 23.19 -26.01
CA ALA A 369 8.02 23.61 -27.38
C ALA A 369 9.43 23.19 -27.88
N LYS A 370 10.29 22.66 -27.01
CA LYS A 370 11.63 22.14 -27.32
C LYS A 370 11.57 20.66 -27.64
#